data_AF-A0A7X9FQR0-F1
#
_entry.id   AF-A0A7X9FQR0-F1
#
_cell.length_a   1.000
_cell.length_b   1.000
_cell.length_c   1.000
_cell.angle_alpha   90.00
_cell.angle_beta   90.00
_cell.angle_gamma   90.00
#
_symmetry.space_group_name_H-M   'P 1'
#
loop_
_entity.id
_entity.type
_entity.pdbx_description
1 polymer ?
#
loop_
_entity_poly.entity_id
_entity_poly.type
_entity_poly.pdbx_seq_one_letter_code
_entity_poly.pdbx_strand_id
1 'polypeptide(L)' 'MREEIKELVLNGASAAEIKRTAIKAGMLTLRASAIMRMKEGVTTVEEVVSVTAPD' A
#
# COMPACT_ATOMS: atom_id res chain seq x y z
N MET A 1 13.91 -5.43 3.50
CA MET A 1 13.48 -4.05 3.76
C MET A 1 14.48 -3.11 3.12
N ARG A 2 14.02 -2.12 2.34
CA ARG A 2 14.89 -1.11 1.71
C ARG A 2 15.49 -0.21 2.79
N GLU A 3 16.73 0.24 2.60
CA GLU A 3 17.47 1.04 3.59
C GLU A 3 16.72 2.33 3.95
N GLU A 4 16.10 3.01 2.98
CA GLU A 4 15.29 4.21 3.19
C GLU A 4 14.17 4.02 4.24
N ILE A 5 13.49 2.87 4.23
CA ILE A 5 12.42 2.57 5.20
C ILE A 5 13.02 2.34 6.59
N LYS A 6 14.20 1.72 6.69
CA LYS A 6 14.87 1.48 7.97
C LYS A 6 15.29 2.80 8.61
N GLU A 7 15.83 3.72 7.83
CA GLU A 7 16.19 5.07 8.31
C GLU A 7 14.96 5.82 8.83
N LEU A 8 13.83 5.76 8.12
CA LEU A 8 12.57 6.36 8.58
C LEU A 8 12.10 5.77 9.91
N VAL A 9 12.23 4.45 10.11
CA VAL A 9 11.90 3.81 11.39
C VAL A 9 12.82 4.29 12.52
N LEU A 10 14.13 4.37 12.27
CA LEU A 10 15.11 4.85 13.26
C LEU A 10 14.89 6.31 13.65
N ASN A 11 14.46 7.13 12.69
CA ASN A 11 14.15 8.54 12.90
C ASN A 11 12.75 8.78 13.50
N GLY A 12 11.99 7.72 13.80
CA GLY A 12 10.65 7.84 14.38
C GLY A 12 9.64 8.50 13.42
N ALA A 13 9.81 8.31 12.11
CA ALA A 13 8.91 8.86 11.11
C ALA A 13 7.47 8.35 11.30
N SER A 14 6.51 9.18 10.92
CA SER A 14 5.09 8.80 10.99
C SER A 14 4.76 7.64 10.05
N ALA A 15 3.72 6.89 10.39
CA ALA A 15 3.22 5.82 9.52
C ALA A 15 2.88 6.31 8.10
N ALA A 16 2.42 7.57 7.97
CA ALA A 16 2.12 8.18 6.68
C ALA A 16 3.39 8.42 5.83
N GLU A 17 4.50 8.82 6.46
CA GLU A 17 5.79 9.00 5.78
C GLU A 17 6.38 7.68 5.31
N ILE A 18 6.33 6.66 6.17
CA ILE A 18 6.75 5.30 5.83
C ILE A 18 5.91 4.75 4.67
N LYS A 19 4.57 4.92 4.72
CA LYS A 19 3.65 4.51 3.64
C LYS A 19 4.02 5.17 2.32
N ARG A 20 4.18 6.49 2.28
CA ARG A 20 4.53 7.22 1.04
C ARG A 20 5.86 6.75 0.46
N THR A 21 6.86 6.54 1.30
CA THR A 21 8.19 6.10 0.87
C THR A 21 8.14 4.66 0.34
N ALA A 22 7.40 3.78 1.02
CA ALA A 22 7.21 2.41 0.58
C ALA A 22 6.55 2.35 -0.81
N ILE A 23 5.52 3.17 -1.04
CA ILE A 23 4.82 3.26 -2.34
C ILE A 23 5.77 3.77 -3.43
N LYS A 24 6.53 4.84 -3.17
CA LYS A 24 7.55 5.35 -4.11
C LYS A 24 8.60 4.30 -4.46
N ALA A 25 8.93 3.45 -3.50
CA ALA A 25 9.86 2.36 -3.68
C ALA A 25 9.22 1.10 -4.32
N GLY A 26 8.00 1.22 -4.87
CA GLY A 26 7.33 0.17 -5.63
C GLY A 26 6.48 -0.80 -4.81
N MET A 27 6.24 -0.51 -3.53
CA MET A 27 5.26 -1.30 -2.75
C MET A 27 3.84 -0.92 -3.18
N LEU A 28 3.02 -1.92 -3.46
CA LEU A 28 1.60 -1.70 -3.70
C LEU A 28 0.83 -1.63 -2.38
N THR A 29 -0.13 -0.70 -2.30
CA THR A 29 -1.11 -0.69 -1.21
C THR A 29 -2.08 -1.86 -1.39
N LEU A 30 -2.76 -2.25 -0.31
CA LEU A 30 -3.77 -3.30 -0.38
C LEU A 30 -4.89 -2.93 -1.37
N ARG A 31 -5.33 -1.66 -1.36
CA ARG A 31 -6.31 -1.10 -2.30
C ARG A 31 -5.81 -1.20 -3.75
N ALA A 32 -4.57 -0.82 -4.02
CA ALA A 32 -3.99 -0.88 -5.36
C ALA A 32 -3.89 -2.33 -5.88
N SER A 33 -3.45 -3.27 -5.02
CA SER A 33 -3.40 -4.70 -5.35
C SER A 33 -4.79 -5.27 -5.65
N ALA A 34 -5.78 -4.95 -4.81
CA ALA A 34 -7.15 -5.41 -5.00
C ALA A 34 -7.77 -4.88 -6.31
N ILE A 35 -7.51 -3.62 -6.68
CA ILE A 35 -7.93 -3.07 -7.98
C ILE A 35 -7.27 -3.82 -9.16
N MET A 36 -6.02 -4.24 -9.03
CA MET A 36 -5.35 -5.02 -10.07
C MET A 36 -6.03 -6.38 -10.26
N ARG A 37 -6.34 -7.08 -9.16
CA ARG A 37 -7.08 -8.36 -9.21
C ARG A 37 -8.50 -8.20 -9.74
N MET A 38 -9.14 -7.07 -9.45
CA MET A 38 -10.45 -6.73 -10.00
C MET A 38 -10.39 -6.57 -11.52
N LYS A 39 -9.33 -5.92 -12.05
CA LYS A 39 -9.10 -5.81 -13.50
C LYS A 39 -8.83 -7.15 -14.18
N GLU A 40 -8.27 -8.12 -13.44
CA GLU A 40 -8.10 -9.51 -13.89
C GLU A 40 -9.39 -10.34 -13.83
N GLY A 41 -10.50 -9.76 -13.32
CA GLY A 41 -11.79 -10.45 -13.20
C GLY A 41 -11.89 -11.41 -12.00
N VAL A 42 -10.99 -11.30 -11.02
CA VAL A 42 -10.94 -12.22 -9.86
C VAL A 42 -11.87 -11.79 -8.72
N THR A 43 -12.13 -10.49 -8.58
CA THR A 43 -12.93 -9.91 -7.48
C THR A 43 -13.81 -8.77 -8.00
N THR A 44 -14.78 -8.30 -7.21
CA THR A 44 -15.70 -7.22 -7.59
C THR A 44 -15.36 -5.89 -6.92
N VAL A 45 -15.96 -4.80 -7.41
CA VAL A 45 -15.76 -3.46 -6.85
C VAL A 45 -16.22 -3.40 -5.38
N GLU A 46 -17.35 -4.04 -5.07
CA GLU A 46 -17.93 -4.07 -3.72
C GLU A 46 -16.97 -4.76 -2.74
N GLU A 47 -16.37 -5.88 -3.15
CA GLU A 47 -15.41 -6.60 -2.34
C GLU A 47 -14.15 -5.77 -2.10
N VAL A 48 -13.60 -5.15 -3.15
CA VAL A 48 -12.44 -4.23 -3.03
C VAL A 48 -12.71 -3.11 -2.03
N VAL A 49 -13.91 -2.52 -2.05
CA VAL A 49 -14.30 -1.45 -1.11
C VAL A 49 -14.48 -1.97 0.30
N SER A 50 -15.08 -3.14 0.48
CA SER A 50 -15.35 -3.75 1.78
C SER A 50 -14.08 -4.19 2.51
N VAL A 51 -13.09 -4.74 1.79
CA VAL A 51 -11.92 -5.41 2.41
C VAL A 51 -10.66 -4.54 2.46
N THR A 52 -10.69 -3.33 1.91
CA THR A 52 -9.50 -2.46 1.87
C THR A 52 -9.82 -1.05 2.36
N ALA A 53 -8.82 -0.37 2.93
CA ALA A 53 -8.96 1.04 3.33
C ALA A 53 -8.75 2.00 2.14
N PRO A 54 -9.33 3.22 2.17
CA PRO A 54 -8.89 4.30 1.30
C PRO A 54 -7.44 4.69 1.61
N ASP A 55 -6.73 5.18 0.59
CA ASP A 55 -5.31 5.51 0.69
C ASP A 55 -5.02 6.92 1.21
#